data_AF-A0A0Q8E2U3-F1
#
_entry.id   AF-A0A0Q8E2U3-F1
#
_cell.length_a   1.000
_cell.length_b   1.000
_cell.length_c   1.000
_cell.angle_alpha   90.00
_cell.angle_beta   90.00
_cell.angle_gamma   90.00
#
_symmetry.space_group_name_H-M   'P 1'
#
loop_
_entity.id
_entity.type
_entity.pdbx_description
1 polymer ?
#
loop_
_entity_poly.entity_id
_entity_poly.type
_entity_poly.pdbx_seq_one_letter_code
_entity_poly.pdbx_strand_id
1 'polypeptide(L)'
;MADGPAYGLFLVCGNAQLAEAAAYTGIDWAVIDMETAAMTRTDALHQVQALNGSAVTPIVRVPNLDRNAIEFALDLGVGGVMVPKVDRVEQAGEAARCTHYPPLGTRGVNAIRSSAYFTASARYFEQADDAVLCVVQIESREAVGNAEKIAATDGVDMLFIGTGDLAMDLGQSGSTAGPEFDEARRTVLAACAAAGKPRGHLRAEQQGGTPVRGGGLPLHRHRQRDQVLRPDHGADRGHAPEAGEAVTHPQWVSPRQAVRRRVMFEGRVSRVVDYFGGAASASGPQAYLVEQRNYVLRPHFHPVDQFQILCGAPGSLFGRRPLGELEVHYADAHTVYGPLTGGDPPLRYFTLRAEPTGTTAFMPESRALLPARRTGRSLHADASGRADAGPAADDRATPVPDGAVTLLEDVRDGLRVSRLVGGPGASLPLPEAGEGGQFLYVAAGGIVGADTSYGPETLGWQPPGAPGSAATAGPDGATVLVLRHAAPVARPTTDQRRPPHPKGDSRAR
;
A
#
# COMPACT_ATOMS: atom_id res chain seq x y z
N MET A 1 10.71 -10.70 -4.00
CA MET A 1 11.88 -9.98 -3.45
C MET A 1 12.22 -10.57 -2.09
N ALA A 2 13.50 -10.83 -1.84
CA ALA A 2 14.01 -11.48 -0.64
C ALA A 2 14.08 -10.50 0.53
N ASP A 3 13.72 -10.95 1.74
CA ASP A 3 13.76 -10.20 3.01
C ASP A 3 15.20 -9.93 3.52
N GLY A 4 16.10 -9.50 2.62
CA GLY A 4 17.53 -9.32 2.88
C GLY A 4 17.95 -7.86 3.09
N PRO A 5 19.14 -7.63 3.68
CA PRO A 5 19.72 -6.29 3.80
C PRO A 5 20.00 -5.68 2.41
N ALA A 6 19.76 -4.37 2.28
CA ALA A 6 20.16 -3.59 1.11
C ALA A 6 21.51 -2.91 1.37
N TYR A 7 22.47 -3.09 0.47
CA TYR A 7 23.81 -2.55 0.58
C TYR A 7 24.01 -1.34 -0.32
N GLY A 8 24.74 -0.35 0.16
CA GLY A 8 25.02 0.85 -0.61
C GLY A 8 26.32 1.53 -0.24
N LEU A 9 26.66 2.57 -0.98
CA LEU A 9 27.88 3.34 -0.83
C LEU A 9 27.63 4.84 -0.91
N PHE A 10 28.52 5.63 -0.30
CA PHE A 10 28.54 7.09 -0.44
C PHE A 10 29.52 7.49 -1.55
N LEU A 11 29.01 8.26 -2.52
CA LEU A 11 29.77 8.90 -3.58
C LEU A 11 30.17 10.29 -3.11
N VAL A 12 31.37 10.38 -2.51
CA VAL A 12 31.92 11.61 -1.92
C VAL A 12 32.85 12.38 -2.87
N CYS A 13 32.77 12.09 -4.17
CA CYS A 13 33.57 12.71 -5.21
C CYS A 13 32.65 13.05 -6.38
N GLY A 14 32.68 14.29 -6.86
CA GLY A 14 31.83 14.78 -7.97
C GLY A 14 32.22 14.24 -9.33
N ASN A 15 32.40 12.93 -9.49
CA ASN A 15 32.84 12.29 -10.72
C ASN A 15 31.82 11.23 -11.19
N ALA A 16 31.28 11.43 -12.40
CA ALA A 16 30.31 10.54 -13.03
C ALA A 16 30.87 9.15 -13.37
N GLN A 17 32.18 9.04 -13.67
CA GLN A 17 32.81 7.75 -13.96
C GLN A 17 32.81 6.82 -12.73
N LEU A 18 32.95 7.39 -11.53
CA LEU A 18 32.89 6.61 -10.30
C LEU A 18 31.45 6.17 -9.97
N ALA A 19 30.46 6.99 -10.30
CA ALA A 19 29.06 6.60 -10.23
C ALA A 19 28.73 5.50 -11.24
N GLU A 20 29.23 5.59 -12.47
CA GLU A 20 29.11 4.53 -13.47
C GLU A 20 29.78 3.23 -13.01
N ALA A 21 30.99 3.30 -12.46
CA ALA A 21 31.67 2.13 -11.90
C ALA A 21 30.87 1.47 -10.76
N ALA A 22 30.26 2.29 -9.89
CA ALA A 22 29.39 1.81 -8.82
C ALA A 22 28.22 0.96 -9.34
N ALA A 23 27.67 1.28 -10.52
CA ALA A 23 26.60 0.52 -11.17
C ALA A 23 26.92 -0.97 -11.41
N TYR A 24 28.21 -1.32 -11.50
CA TYR A 24 28.68 -2.69 -11.76
C TYR A 24 29.08 -3.46 -10.50
N THR A 25 29.01 -2.84 -9.32
CA THR A 25 29.47 -3.46 -8.06
C THR A 25 28.43 -4.39 -7.42
N GLY A 26 27.17 -4.35 -7.88
CA GLY A 26 26.08 -5.16 -7.35
C GLY A 26 25.44 -4.61 -6.07
N ILE A 27 25.72 -3.34 -5.72
CA ILE A 27 25.01 -2.62 -4.66
C ILE A 27 23.57 -2.28 -5.06
N ASP A 28 22.73 -1.98 -4.07
CA ASP A 28 21.31 -1.65 -4.25
C ASP A 28 21.08 -0.14 -4.38
N TRP A 29 21.90 0.67 -3.71
CA TRP A 29 21.75 2.13 -3.66
C TRP A 29 23.08 2.86 -3.52
N ALA A 30 23.12 4.10 -3.99
CA ALA A 30 24.28 4.99 -3.85
C ALA A 30 23.83 6.38 -3.37
N VAL A 31 24.48 6.89 -2.32
CA VAL A 31 24.26 8.26 -1.85
C VAL A 31 25.22 9.20 -2.56
N ILE A 32 24.68 10.09 -3.37
CA ILE A 32 25.37 11.25 -3.94
C ILE A 32 25.41 12.31 -2.85
N ASP A 33 26.60 12.55 -2.31
CA ASP A 33 26.76 13.40 -1.13
C ASP A 33 26.96 14.86 -1.51
N MET A 34 25.94 15.70 -1.30
CA MET A 34 26.04 17.15 -1.48
C MET A 34 26.25 17.91 -0.16
N GLU A 35 26.36 17.23 0.98
CA GLU A 35 26.60 17.88 2.26
C GLU A 35 28.08 18.12 2.51
N THR A 36 28.91 17.08 2.37
CA THR A 36 30.33 17.17 2.76
C THR A 36 31.30 17.11 1.59
N ALA A 37 30.89 16.52 0.46
CA ALA A 37 31.74 16.46 -0.72
C ALA A 37 31.81 17.81 -1.44
N ALA A 38 32.94 18.08 -2.07
CA ALA A 38 33.09 19.20 -3.00
C ALA A 38 32.37 18.88 -4.32
N MET A 39 31.05 19.06 -4.32
CA MET A 39 30.17 18.68 -5.42
C MET A 39 29.25 19.84 -5.82
N THR A 40 29.12 20.09 -7.12
CA THR A 40 28.15 21.04 -7.67
C THR A 40 26.82 20.35 -7.99
N ARG A 41 25.77 21.15 -8.22
CA ARG A 41 24.49 20.66 -8.77
C ARG A 41 24.65 19.90 -10.09
N THR A 42 25.59 20.33 -10.93
CA THR A 42 25.89 19.70 -12.22
C THR A 42 26.57 18.34 -12.03
N ASP A 43 27.48 18.23 -11.07
CA ASP A 43 28.13 16.94 -10.77
C ASP A 43 27.10 15.92 -10.27
N ALA A 44 26.19 16.34 -9.38
CA ALA A 44 25.09 15.49 -8.91
C ALA A 44 24.21 15.03 -10.09
N LEU A 45 23.83 15.94 -11.00
CA LEU A 45 23.08 15.58 -12.21
C LEU A 45 23.82 14.52 -13.05
N HIS A 46 25.12 14.71 -13.30
CA HIS A 46 25.91 13.78 -14.08
C HIS A 46 26.03 12.40 -13.40
N GLN A 47 26.15 12.36 -12.07
CA GLN A 47 26.15 11.08 -11.34
C GLN A 47 24.79 10.38 -11.38
N VAL A 48 23.68 11.11 -11.24
CA VAL A 48 22.33 10.53 -11.43
C VAL A 48 22.17 10.01 -12.87
N GLN A 49 22.66 10.74 -13.88
CA GLN A 49 22.67 10.26 -15.27
C GLN A 49 23.52 9.01 -15.48
N ALA A 50 24.69 8.92 -14.84
CA ALA A 50 25.55 7.73 -14.93
C ALA A 50 24.91 6.49 -14.29
N LEU A 51 24.11 6.67 -13.25
CA LEU A 51 23.38 5.58 -12.59
C LEU A 51 22.06 5.21 -13.29
N ASN A 52 21.52 6.09 -14.16
CA ASN A 52 20.28 5.82 -14.88
C ASN A 52 20.36 4.51 -15.70
N GLY A 53 19.34 3.67 -15.58
CA GLY A 53 19.26 2.40 -16.32
C GLY A 53 20.02 1.24 -15.65
N SER A 54 20.81 1.52 -14.61
CA SER A 54 21.38 0.49 -13.74
C SER A 54 20.36 -0.03 -12.71
N ALA A 55 20.77 -1.02 -11.92
CA ALA A 55 19.98 -1.51 -10.77
C ALA A 55 20.18 -0.68 -9.50
N VAL A 56 21.13 0.26 -9.50
CA VAL A 56 21.49 1.07 -8.33
C VAL A 56 20.53 2.24 -8.19
N THR A 57 19.91 2.37 -7.02
CA THR A 57 19.00 3.48 -6.70
C THR A 57 19.81 4.71 -6.25
N PRO A 58 19.80 5.83 -6.99
CA PRO A 58 20.46 7.05 -6.54
C PRO A 58 19.65 7.69 -5.41
N ILE A 59 20.32 8.06 -4.34
CA ILE A 59 19.83 8.88 -3.23
C ILE A 59 20.71 10.12 -3.17
N VAL A 60 20.15 11.31 -2.96
CA VAL A 60 20.97 12.52 -2.75
C VAL A 60 20.92 12.90 -1.28
N ARG A 61 22.08 12.98 -0.63
CA ARG A 61 22.19 13.65 0.68
C ARG A 61 22.27 15.15 0.43
N VAL A 62 21.23 15.88 0.85
CA VAL A 62 21.14 17.33 0.66
C VAL A 62 22.04 18.06 1.65
N PRO A 63 22.48 19.31 1.37
CA PRO A 63 23.39 20.04 2.26
C PRO A 63 22.82 20.36 3.64
N ASN A 64 21.49 20.51 3.72
CA ASN A 64 20.75 20.85 4.93
C ASN A 64 19.25 20.60 4.71
N LEU A 65 18.45 20.73 5.77
CA LEU A 65 16.99 20.84 5.68
C LEU A 65 16.62 22.19 5.05
N ASP A 66 16.67 22.24 3.72
CA ASP A 66 16.22 23.36 2.91
C ASP A 66 15.30 22.83 1.80
N ARG A 67 14.14 23.50 1.65
CA ARG A 67 13.13 23.09 0.68
C ARG A 67 13.67 23.12 -0.74
N ASN A 68 14.44 24.14 -1.14
CA ASN A 68 14.96 24.24 -2.49
C ASN A 68 16.01 23.16 -2.79
N ALA A 69 16.83 22.80 -1.79
CA ALA A 69 17.79 21.71 -1.90
C ALA A 69 17.11 20.35 -2.08
N ILE A 70 16.06 20.08 -1.30
CA ILE A 70 15.25 18.86 -1.41
C ILE A 70 14.53 18.81 -2.77
N GLU A 71 13.84 19.88 -3.16
CA GLU A 71 13.15 19.94 -4.45
C GLU A 71 14.10 19.74 -5.62
N PHE A 72 15.26 20.42 -5.61
CA PHE A 72 16.30 20.23 -6.61
C PHE A 72 16.73 18.77 -6.73
N ALA A 73 17.04 18.12 -5.60
CA ALA A 73 17.46 16.73 -5.57
C ALA A 73 16.40 15.81 -6.17
N LEU A 74 15.12 16.01 -5.81
CA LEU A 74 14.01 15.21 -6.32
C LEU A 74 13.72 15.45 -7.81
N ASP A 75 13.93 16.66 -8.29
CA ASP A 75 13.75 17.00 -9.71
C ASP A 75 14.87 16.41 -10.59
N LEU A 76 16.01 16.04 -10.01
CA LEU A 76 16.98 15.18 -10.69
C LEU A 76 16.41 13.78 -10.97
N GLY A 77 15.28 13.37 -10.38
CA GLY A 77 14.69 12.04 -10.60
C GLY A 77 15.39 10.93 -9.83
N VAL A 78 15.75 11.21 -8.58
CA VAL A 78 16.37 10.26 -7.64
C VAL A 78 15.32 9.37 -6.96
N GLY A 79 15.73 8.23 -6.43
CA GLY A 79 14.85 7.33 -5.65
C GLY A 79 14.66 7.76 -4.20
N GLY A 80 15.39 8.77 -3.74
CA GLY A 80 15.25 9.29 -2.39
C GLY A 80 16.14 10.49 -2.09
N VAL A 81 15.84 11.15 -0.99
CA VAL A 81 16.67 12.20 -0.38
C VAL A 81 17.06 11.81 1.04
N MET A 82 18.28 12.14 1.41
CA MET A 82 18.78 12.03 2.77
C MET A 82 18.98 13.43 3.35
N VAL A 83 18.29 13.73 4.45
CA VAL A 83 18.34 15.03 5.12
C VAL A 83 19.22 14.93 6.37
N PRO A 84 20.33 15.67 6.44
CA PRO A 84 21.21 15.66 7.60
C PRO A 84 20.62 16.45 8.77
N LYS A 85 21.17 16.24 9.97
CA LYS A 85 20.98 17.07 11.18
C LYS A 85 19.52 17.25 11.59
N VAL A 86 18.77 16.14 11.64
CA VAL A 86 17.36 16.14 12.06
C VAL A 86 17.25 15.77 13.54
N ASP A 87 17.16 16.78 14.39
CA ASP A 87 17.13 16.61 15.86
C ASP A 87 15.72 16.48 16.43
N ARG A 88 14.72 17.07 15.76
CA ARG A 88 13.35 17.22 16.28
C ARG A 88 12.29 16.70 15.33
N VAL A 89 11.13 16.36 15.91
CA VAL A 89 9.94 15.85 15.20
C VAL A 89 9.44 16.85 14.17
N GLU A 90 9.50 18.15 14.47
CA GLU A 90 9.06 19.20 13.55
C GLU A 90 9.94 19.27 12.30
N GLN A 91 11.26 19.11 12.47
CA GLN A 91 12.21 19.06 11.35
C GLN A 91 11.98 17.82 10.49
N ALA A 92 11.72 16.67 11.11
CA ALA A 92 11.36 15.45 10.41
C ALA A 92 10.06 15.62 9.59
N GLY A 93 9.05 16.28 10.17
CA GLY A 93 7.79 16.60 9.48
C GLY A 93 7.96 17.61 8.34
N GLU A 94 8.87 18.56 8.50
CA GLU A 94 9.24 19.51 7.44
C GLU A 94 9.96 18.81 6.28
N ALA A 95 10.92 17.94 6.55
CA ALA A 95 11.60 17.11 5.54
C ALA A 95 10.59 16.26 4.76
N ALA A 96 9.71 15.55 5.48
CA ALA A 96 8.62 14.76 4.90
C ALA A 96 7.73 15.61 3.98
N ARG A 97 7.28 16.78 4.44
CA ARG A 97 6.46 17.68 3.61
C ARG A 97 7.19 18.19 2.38
N CYS A 98 8.49 18.46 2.46
CA CYS A 98 9.25 18.93 1.29
C CYS A 98 9.41 17.86 0.20
N THR A 99 9.24 16.57 0.53
CA THR A 99 9.34 15.47 -0.44
C THR A 99 8.02 15.16 -1.16
N HIS A 100 6.89 15.56 -0.60
CA HIS A 100 5.55 15.24 -1.11
C HIS A 100 4.87 16.44 -1.75
N TYR A 101 4.13 16.22 -2.84
CA TYR A 101 3.28 17.23 -3.46
C TYR A 101 2.05 17.56 -2.58
N PRO A 102 1.41 18.72 -2.79
CA PRO A 102 0.10 18.97 -2.20
C PRO A 102 -0.93 17.90 -2.61
N PRO A 103 -1.82 17.46 -1.70
CA PRO A 103 -2.06 18.03 -0.37
C PRO A 103 -1.23 17.39 0.76
N LEU A 104 -0.42 16.37 0.46
CA LEU A 104 0.35 15.63 1.48
C LEU A 104 1.57 16.41 1.99
N GLY A 105 2.13 17.28 1.14
CA GLY A 105 3.27 18.10 1.47
C GLY A 105 3.26 19.47 0.80
N THR A 106 4.45 20.01 0.63
CA THR A 106 4.71 21.34 0.09
C THR A 106 5.69 21.33 -1.07
N ARG A 107 6.00 20.18 -1.68
CA ARG A 107 6.89 20.12 -2.85
C ARG A 107 6.35 20.98 -4.00
N GLY A 108 7.20 21.84 -4.54
CA GLY A 108 6.95 22.68 -5.71
C GLY A 108 6.91 21.87 -7.00
N VAL A 109 6.10 22.33 -7.96
CA VAL A 109 5.94 21.67 -9.26
C VAL A 109 7.04 22.16 -10.22
N ASN A 110 8.09 21.35 -10.40
CA ASN A 110 9.07 21.53 -11.46
C ASN A 110 9.69 20.20 -11.92
N ALA A 111 8.83 19.20 -12.13
CA ALA A 111 9.22 17.82 -12.38
C ALA A 111 9.81 17.55 -13.78
N ILE A 112 10.71 18.39 -14.32
CA ILE A 112 11.19 18.27 -15.71
C ILE A 112 11.81 16.90 -15.95
N ARG A 113 12.99 16.61 -15.38
CA ARG A 113 13.67 15.32 -15.61
C ARG A 113 12.94 14.16 -14.94
N SER A 114 12.45 14.37 -13.73
CA SER A 114 11.76 13.35 -12.92
C SER A 114 10.46 12.83 -13.57
N SER A 115 9.74 13.64 -14.35
CA SER A 115 8.57 13.21 -15.15
C SER A 115 8.88 12.80 -16.59
N ALA A 116 10.15 12.50 -16.89
CA ALA A 116 10.64 12.22 -18.24
C ALA A 116 10.36 13.37 -19.22
N TYR A 117 10.74 14.59 -18.86
CA TYR A 117 10.57 15.81 -19.64
C TYR A 117 9.10 16.06 -20.00
N PHE A 118 8.23 15.91 -19.00
CA PHE A 118 6.78 16.04 -19.07
C PHE A 118 6.04 15.02 -19.95
N THR A 119 6.74 14.07 -20.58
CA THR A 119 6.12 13.04 -21.41
C THR A 119 5.30 12.02 -20.61
N ALA A 120 5.55 11.91 -19.29
CA ALA A 120 4.84 11.01 -18.38
C ALA A 120 4.21 11.74 -17.18
N SER A 121 3.89 13.03 -17.32
CA SER A 121 3.48 13.91 -16.21
C SER A 121 2.33 13.36 -15.36
N ALA A 122 1.22 12.94 -15.97
CA ALA A 122 0.04 12.48 -15.23
C ALA A 122 0.38 11.28 -14.33
N ARG A 123 0.99 10.24 -14.91
CA ARG A 123 1.45 9.06 -14.18
C ARG A 123 2.50 9.39 -13.13
N TYR A 124 3.41 10.32 -13.43
CA TYR A 124 4.44 10.74 -12.48
C TYR A 124 3.81 11.33 -11.22
N PHE A 125 2.90 12.31 -11.35
CA PHE A 125 2.27 12.93 -10.18
C PHE A 125 1.38 11.97 -9.40
N GLU A 126 0.81 10.95 -10.04
CA GLU A 126 0.08 9.88 -9.35
C GLU A 126 0.96 8.99 -8.46
N GLN A 127 2.25 8.90 -8.76
CA GLN A 127 3.18 7.92 -8.15
C GLN A 127 4.34 8.59 -7.38
N ALA A 128 4.63 9.87 -7.62
CA ALA A 128 5.86 10.53 -7.16
C ALA A 128 6.02 10.53 -5.63
N ASP A 129 4.93 10.77 -4.91
CA ASP A 129 4.91 10.83 -3.45
C ASP A 129 5.21 9.46 -2.81
N ASP A 130 4.93 8.37 -3.52
CA ASP A 130 5.15 7.01 -3.04
C ASP A 130 6.46 6.38 -3.59
N ALA A 131 7.04 6.99 -4.63
CA ALA A 131 8.23 6.48 -5.31
C ALA A 131 9.55 7.00 -4.72
N VAL A 132 9.49 7.98 -3.82
CA VAL A 132 10.65 8.68 -3.25
C VAL A 132 10.79 8.35 -1.77
N LEU A 133 12.00 7.95 -1.36
CA LEU A 133 12.33 7.79 0.06
C LEU A 133 12.69 9.12 0.71
N CYS A 134 12.05 9.44 1.84
CA CYS A 134 12.53 10.47 2.77
C CYS A 134 13.36 9.81 3.89
N VAL A 135 14.68 9.96 3.80
CA VAL A 135 15.63 9.46 4.80
C VAL A 135 16.07 10.63 5.68
N VAL A 136 16.00 10.49 7.01
CA VAL A 136 16.49 11.50 7.95
C VAL A 136 17.68 10.97 8.74
N GLN A 137 18.74 11.78 8.88
CA GLN A 137 19.90 11.39 9.67
C GLN A 137 19.72 11.74 11.14
N ILE A 138 20.00 10.74 11.98
CA ILE A 138 20.02 10.84 13.44
C ILE A 138 21.49 10.86 13.86
N GLU A 139 21.96 12.02 14.30
CA GLU A 139 23.40 12.24 14.50
C GLU A 139 23.76 13.15 15.68
N SER A 140 22.84 13.32 16.63
CA SER A 140 23.06 14.02 17.90
C SER A 140 22.37 13.28 19.06
N ARG A 141 22.74 13.60 20.31
CA ARG A 141 22.07 13.15 21.53
C ARG A 141 20.60 13.55 21.56
N GLU A 142 20.27 14.75 21.07
CA GLU A 142 18.87 15.22 20.98
C GLU A 142 18.08 14.37 19.99
N ALA A 143 18.63 14.12 18.80
CA ALA A 143 18.01 13.29 17.78
C ALA A 143 17.76 11.86 18.28
N VAL A 144 18.71 11.29 19.03
CA VAL A 144 18.57 9.96 19.68
C VAL A 144 17.42 9.98 20.70
N GLY A 145 17.34 11.03 21.53
CA GLY A 145 16.24 11.19 22.50
C GLY A 145 14.86 11.35 21.86
N ASN A 146 14.80 11.89 20.63
CA ASN A 146 13.58 12.06 19.85
C ASN A 146 13.32 10.93 18.84
N ALA A 147 14.18 9.91 18.76
CA ALA A 147 14.19 8.94 17.67
C ALA A 147 12.85 8.20 17.49
N GLU A 148 12.16 7.84 18.58
CA GLU A 148 10.85 7.18 18.51
C GLU A 148 9.80 8.07 17.84
N LYS A 149 9.74 9.35 18.24
CA LYS A 149 8.77 10.30 17.67
C LYS A 149 9.11 10.66 16.23
N ILE A 150 10.40 10.83 15.91
CA ILE A 150 10.88 11.05 14.54
C ILE A 150 10.56 9.82 13.66
N ALA A 151 10.78 8.61 14.18
CA ALA A 151 10.41 7.38 13.52
C ALA A 151 8.89 7.22 13.38
N ALA A 152 8.06 7.83 14.22
CA ALA A 152 6.61 7.82 14.07
C ALA A 152 6.09 8.86 13.06
N THR A 153 6.89 9.85 12.68
CA THR A 153 6.48 10.91 11.74
C THR A 153 6.04 10.34 10.39
N ASP A 154 4.82 10.68 9.96
CA ASP A 154 4.31 10.33 8.63
C ASP A 154 5.11 11.06 7.55
N GLY A 155 5.46 10.35 6.48
CA GLY A 155 6.29 10.89 5.42
C GLY A 155 7.79 10.67 5.58
N VAL A 156 8.27 10.29 6.77
CA VAL A 156 9.64 9.79 6.95
C VAL A 156 9.66 8.30 6.69
N ASP A 157 10.50 7.80 5.79
CA ASP A 157 10.51 6.38 5.45
C ASP A 157 11.63 5.62 6.16
N MET A 158 12.72 6.30 6.52
CA MET A 158 13.89 5.67 7.11
C MET A 158 14.67 6.63 8.01
N LEU A 159 15.18 6.10 9.12
CA LEU A 159 16.18 6.78 9.94
C LEU A 159 17.55 6.20 9.59
N PHE A 160 18.53 7.08 9.41
CA PHE A 160 19.92 6.72 9.12
C PHE A 160 20.82 7.25 10.22
N ILE A 161 21.66 6.41 10.82
CA ILE A 161 22.57 6.85 11.91
C ILE A 161 23.80 7.51 11.29
N GLY A 162 23.95 8.83 11.50
CA GLY A 162 25.14 9.59 11.12
C GLY A 162 26.28 9.32 12.10
N THR A 163 27.07 8.30 11.82
CA THR A 163 27.97 7.72 12.83
C THR A 163 29.10 8.64 13.28
N GLY A 164 29.66 9.45 12.36
CA GLY A 164 30.76 10.36 12.67
C GLY A 164 30.32 11.50 13.59
N ASP A 165 29.28 12.23 13.18
CA ASP A 165 28.73 13.35 13.95
C ASP A 165 28.14 12.87 15.28
N LEU A 166 27.43 11.74 15.31
CA LEU A 166 26.92 11.18 16.57
C LEU A 166 28.05 10.84 17.54
N ALA A 167 29.14 10.21 17.07
CA ALA A 167 30.28 9.92 17.92
C ALA A 167 30.93 11.20 18.47
N MET A 168 30.99 12.27 17.67
CA MET A 168 31.50 13.57 18.12
C MET A 168 30.60 14.22 19.17
N ASP A 169 29.28 14.23 18.95
CA ASP A 169 28.30 14.77 19.89
C ASP A 169 28.23 13.95 21.19
N LEU A 170 28.52 12.65 21.09
CA LEU A 170 28.72 11.77 22.24
C LEU A 170 30.06 12.02 22.96
N GLY A 171 30.92 12.92 22.48
CA GLY A 171 32.24 13.19 23.08
C GLY A 171 33.25 12.06 22.87
N GLN A 172 33.01 11.17 21.90
CA GLN A 172 33.85 9.99 21.62
C GLN A 172 34.85 10.20 20.48
N SER A 173 35.15 11.45 20.11
CA SER A 173 36.15 11.83 19.10
C SER A 173 36.06 11.02 17.79
N GLY A 174 34.85 10.75 17.31
CA GLY A 174 34.61 9.97 16.08
C GLY A 174 34.70 8.45 16.24
N SER A 175 35.00 7.93 17.44
CA SER A 175 34.91 6.51 17.74
C SER A 175 33.46 6.04 17.69
N THR A 176 33.17 5.11 16.78
CA THR A 176 31.85 4.48 16.63
C THR A 176 31.72 3.18 17.42
N ALA A 177 32.60 3.01 18.41
CA ALA A 177 32.65 1.89 19.33
C ALA A 177 32.63 2.40 20.77
N GLY A 178 31.92 1.68 21.64
CA GLY A 178 31.83 1.99 23.06
C GLY A 178 30.39 2.07 23.55
N PRO A 179 30.19 2.04 24.89
CA PRO A 179 28.87 1.86 25.48
C PRO A 179 27.88 2.97 25.12
N GLU A 180 28.30 4.23 25.05
CA GLU A 180 27.39 5.33 24.73
C GLU A 180 26.90 5.29 23.27
N PHE A 181 27.81 5.07 22.31
CA PHE A 181 27.44 4.93 20.90
C PHE A 181 26.61 3.67 20.65
N ASP A 182 26.94 2.56 21.32
CA ASP A 182 26.18 1.32 21.23
C ASP A 182 24.76 1.48 21.80
N GLU A 183 24.59 2.20 22.92
CA GLU A 183 23.27 2.56 23.47
C GLU A 183 22.49 3.47 22.53
N ALA A 184 23.11 4.54 22.02
CA ALA A 184 22.48 5.45 21.07
C ALA A 184 22.02 4.69 19.82
N ARG A 185 22.89 3.84 19.26
CA ARG A 185 22.56 2.95 18.13
C ARG A 185 21.39 2.03 18.48
N ARG A 186 21.38 1.37 19.64
CA ARG A 186 20.27 0.51 20.06
C ARG A 186 18.96 1.28 20.17
N THR A 187 18.96 2.47 20.76
CA THR A 187 17.78 3.33 20.89
C THR A 187 17.17 3.65 19.54
N VAL A 188 17.98 4.09 18.56
CA VAL A 188 17.50 4.42 17.21
C VAL A 188 16.98 3.17 16.49
N LEU A 189 17.69 2.05 16.58
CA LEU A 189 17.25 0.80 15.94
C LEU A 189 15.95 0.26 16.53
N ALA A 190 15.73 0.42 17.84
CA ALA A 190 14.49 0.06 18.51
C ALA A 190 13.33 0.95 18.07
N ALA A 191 13.55 2.26 17.95
CA ALA A 191 12.58 3.21 17.41
C ALA A 191 12.15 2.84 15.97
N CYS A 192 13.10 2.51 15.09
CA CYS A 192 12.79 2.04 13.74
C CYS A 192 11.93 0.77 13.76
N ALA A 193 12.29 -0.21 14.62
CA ALA A 193 11.56 -1.46 14.73
C ALA A 193 10.12 -1.25 15.23
N ALA A 194 9.92 -0.41 16.24
CA ALA A 194 8.60 -0.08 16.77
C ALA A 194 7.71 0.62 15.72
N ALA A 195 8.30 1.48 14.88
CA ALA A 195 7.60 2.16 13.80
C ALA A 195 7.40 1.29 12.52
N GLY A 196 7.96 0.08 12.48
CA GLY A 196 7.97 -0.78 11.30
C GLY A 196 8.75 -0.19 10.11
N LYS A 197 9.77 0.62 10.38
CA LYS A 197 10.57 1.32 9.35
C LYS A 197 11.94 0.65 9.13
N PRO A 198 12.47 0.64 7.89
CA PRO A 198 13.84 0.25 7.61
C PRO A 198 14.86 1.04 8.44
N ARG A 199 16.01 0.42 8.71
CA ARG A 199 17.11 0.93 9.56
C ARG A 199 18.40 0.97 8.75
N GLY A 200 19.14 2.08 8.81
CA GLY A 200 20.44 2.19 8.15
C GLY A 200 21.50 2.85 9.01
N HIS A 201 22.75 2.44 8.80
CA HIS A 201 23.94 3.00 9.42
C HIS A 201 25.15 2.69 8.53
N LEU A 202 26.19 3.52 8.62
CA LEU A 202 27.48 3.21 8.01
C LEU A 202 28.14 2.05 8.76
N ARG A 203 28.61 1.03 8.03
CA ARG A 203 29.49 0.00 8.58
C ARG A 203 30.92 0.28 8.14
N ALA A 204 31.84 0.40 9.11
CA ALA A 204 33.26 0.21 8.82
C ALA A 204 33.52 -1.26 8.46
N GLU A 205 34.51 -1.49 7.59
CA GLU A 205 34.87 -2.79 7.02
C GLU A 205 34.92 -3.92 8.07
N GLN A 206 34.18 -5.01 7.82
CA GLN A 206 34.34 -6.27 8.53
C GLN A 206 35.32 -7.12 7.72
N GLN A 207 36.47 -7.48 8.30
CA GLN A 207 37.30 -8.53 7.72
C GLN A 207 36.49 -9.83 7.67
N GLY A 208 36.04 -10.25 6.48
CA GLY A 208 35.60 -11.63 6.23
C GLY A 208 34.16 -11.88 5.74
N GLY A 209 33.40 -10.89 5.26
CA GLY A 209 32.07 -11.13 4.67
C GLY A 209 32.05 -11.07 3.14
N THR A 210 31.88 -12.20 2.45
CA THR A 210 31.64 -12.20 0.99
C THR A 210 30.27 -11.57 0.68
N PRO A 211 30.15 -10.57 -0.22
CA PRO A 211 28.86 -10.04 -0.62
C PRO A 211 28.00 -11.13 -1.26
N VAL A 212 26.85 -11.45 -0.65
CA VAL A 212 25.87 -12.37 -1.24
C VAL A 212 24.94 -11.57 -2.14
N ARG A 213 24.79 -12.03 -3.40
CA ARG A 213 23.98 -11.39 -4.45
C ARG A 213 22.53 -11.16 -3.98
N GLY A 214 22.16 -9.89 -3.75
CA GLY A 214 20.78 -9.45 -3.65
C GLY A 214 20.20 -9.22 -5.05
N GLY A 215 19.02 -9.78 -5.33
CA GLY A 215 18.26 -9.42 -6.53
C GLY A 215 17.72 -8.00 -6.39
N GLY A 216 18.15 -7.10 -7.28
CA GLY A 216 17.79 -5.68 -7.24
C GLY A 216 16.28 -5.41 -7.19
N LEU A 217 15.94 -4.29 -6.56
CA LEU A 217 14.57 -3.79 -6.36
C LEU A 217 13.79 -3.61 -7.69
N PRO A 218 12.52 -4.05 -7.75
CA PRO A 218 11.58 -3.58 -8.76
C PRO A 218 10.95 -2.28 -8.27
N LEU A 219 11.68 -1.17 -8.37
CA LEU A 219 11.04 0.14 -8.55
C LEU A 219 10.50 0.16 -9.99
N HIS A 220 9.25 0.59 -10.18
CA HIS A 220 8.59 0.60 -11.48
C HIS A 220 9.45 1.30 -12.54
N ARG A 221 10.12 0.50 -13.37
CA ARG A 221 11.01 0.97 -14.43
C ARG A 221 10.18 1.53 -15.57
N HIS A 222 10.45 2.77 -15.96
CA HIS A 222 10.18 3.22 -17.32
C HIS A 222 11.19 2.54 -18.25
N ARG A 223 10.77 1.48 -18.96
CA ARG A 223 11.53 0.96 -20.11
C ARG A 223 11.39 1.93 -21.27
N GLN A 224 12.46 2.65 -21.60
CA GLN A 224 12.67 3.11 -22.98
C GLN A 224 13.44 2.01 -23.73
N ARG A 225 12.78 1.33 -24.66
CA ARG A 225 13.42 0.66 -25.78
C ARG A 225 12.47 0.69 -26.96
N ASP A 226 12.68 1.63 -27.87
CA ASP A 226 12.21 1.50 -29.25
C ASP A 226 13.41 1.40 -30.20
N GLN A 227 13.47 0.22 -30.84
CA GLN A 227 13.88 -0.09 -32.20
C GLN A 227 15.18 0.50 -32.78
N VAL A 228 16.17 -0.38 -33.07
CA VAL A 228 16.73 -0.63 -34.42
C VAL A 228 17.49 -1.98 -34.43
N LEU A 229 17.07 -2.87 -35.36
CA LEU A 229 17.70 -4.07 -36.00
C LEU A 229 17.99 -5.39 -35.22
N ARG A 230 17.42 -6.49 -35.77
CA ARG A 230 17.33 -7.94 -35.39
C ARG A 230 18.58 -8.78 -35.85
N PRO A 231 18.76 -10.12 -35.62
CA PRO A 231 17.80 -11.19 -35.19
C PRO A 231 18.27 -12.27 -34.16
N ASP A 232 17.28 -13.00 -33.60
CA ASP A 232 17.28 -14.37 -33.00
C ASP A 232 18.13 -14.67 -31.73
N HIS A 233 17.71 -15.44 -30.70
CA HIS A 233 16.64 -16.42 -30.46
C HIS A 233 16.20 -16.45 -28.97
N GLY A 234 14.93 -16.79 -28.71
CA GLY A 234 14.48 -17.66 -27.60
C GLY A 234 14.67 -17.20 -26.14
N ALA A 235 13.67 -16.51 -25.58
CA ALA A 235 13.22 -16.69 -24.19
C ALA A 235 11.88 -15.97 -24.00
N ASP A 236 10.83 -16.78 -23.87
CA ASP A 236 9.46 -16.36 -23.59
C ASP A 236 9.41 -15.53 -22.28
N ARG A 237 8.94 -14.28 -22.39
CA ARG A 237 8.68 -13.38 -21.25
C ARG A 237 7.28 -12.85 -21.44
N GLY A 238 6.40 -13.21 -20.49
CA GLY A 238 4.97 -12.95 -20.47
C GLY A 238 4.58 -11.57 -21.01
N HIS A 239 3.88 -11.60 -22.13
CA HIS A 239 3.06 -10.49 -22.61
C HIS A 239 1.81 -10.37 -21.73
N ALA A 240 1.32 -9.14 -21.55
CA ALA A 240 -0.08 -8.94 -21.21
C ALA A 240 -0.93 -9.51 -22.36
N PRO A 241 -2.02 -10.25 -22.08
CA PRO A 241 -2.82 -10.83 -23.15
C PRO A 241 -3.47 -9.71 -23.96
N GLU A 242 -3.33 -9.79 -25.29
CA GLU A 242 -4.22 -9.10 -26.22
C GLU A 242 -5.67 -9.56 -25.96
N ALA A 243 -6.63 -8.67 -26.16
CA ALA A 243 -8.04 -8.92 -25.90
C ALA A 243 -8.54 -10.17 -26.65
N GLY A 244 -8.83 -11.26 -25.94
CA GLY A 244 -9.41 -12.46 -26.55
C GLY A 244 -9.52 -13.73 -25.69
N GLU A 245 -8.67 -13.96 -24.69
CA GLU A 245 -8.80 -15.15 -23.83
C GLU A 245 -9.56 -14.84 -22.53
N ALA A 246 -10.66 -15.57 -22.29
CA ALA A 246 -11.38 -15.52 -21.03
C ALA A 246 -10.46 -16.04 -19.93
N VAL A 247 -10.10 -15.19 -18.97
CA VAL A 247 -9.31 -15.58 -17.80
C VAL A 247 -10.13 -16.56 -16.96
N THR A 248 -9.76 -17.84 -16.98
CA THR A 248 -10.50 -18.94 -16.33
C THR A 248 -10.05 -19.24 -14.90
N HIS A 249 -8.92 -18.66 -14.45
CA HIS A 249 -8.35 -18.90 -13.13
C HIS A 249 -8.37 -17.62 -12.28
N PRO A 250 -8.43 -17.72 -10.93
CA PRO A 250 -8.37 -16.55 -10.08
C PRO A 250 -7.07 -15.75 -10.31
N GLN A 251 -7.20 -14.45 -10.51
CA GLN A 251 -6.06 -13.55 -10.55
C GLN A 251 -5.66 -13.22 -9.13
N TRP A 252 -4.46 -13.61 -8.69
CA TRP A 252 -3.98 -13.39 -7.32
C TRP A 252 -3.01 -12.21 -7.24
N VAL A 253 -3.21 -11.36 -6.23
CA VAL A 253 -2.33 -10.23 -5.90
C VAL A 253 -1.96 -10.33 -4.42
N SER A 254 -0.67 -10.48 -4.15
CA SER A 254 -0.12 -10.49 -2.79
C SER A 254 0.13 -9.06 -2.28
N PRO A 255 0.26 -8.86 -0.95
CA PRO A 255 0.63 -7.56 -0.38
C PRO A 255 1.95 -6.98 -0.93
N ARG A 256 2.83 -7.82 -1.47
CA ARG A 256 4.12 -7.43 -2.08
C ARG A 256 3.99 -6.94 -3.52
N GLN A 257 2.94 -7.37 -4.22
CA GLN A 257 2.63 -6.95 -5.59
C GLN A 257 1.67 -5.75 -5.62
N ALA A 258 0.97 -5.52 -4.51
CA ALA A 258 0.05 -4.41 -4.33
C ALA A 258 0.77 -3.05 -4.28
N VAL A 259 0.11 -2.01 -4.80
CA VAL A 259 0.66 -0.66 -4.85
C VAL A 259 0.28 0.08 -3.58
N ARG A 260 1.28 0.63 -2.88
CA ARG A 260 1.05 1.42 -1.66
C ARG A 260 0.95 2.89 -2.04
N ARG A 261 -0.06 3.56 -1.51
CA ARG A 261 -0.23 5.00 -1.62
C ARG A 261 -0.68 5.65 -0.34
N ARG A 262 -0.30 6.90 -0.14
CA ARG A 262 -0.88 7.75 0.90
C ARG A 262 -2.02 8.56 0.32
N VAL A 263 -3.17 8.56 0.99
CA VAL A 263 -4.29 9.42 0.61
C VAL A 263 -4.74 10.29 1.74
N MET A 264 -5.10 11.52 1.41
CA MET A 264 -5.82 12.38 2.31
C MET A 264 -7.29 11.97 2.31
N PHE A 265 -7.78 11.57 3.48
CA PHE A 265 -9.16 11.19 3.70
C PHE A 265 -9.69 11.96 4.92
N GLU A 266 -10.74 12.78 4.71
CA GLU A 266 -11.28 13.71 5.73
C GLU A 266 -10.20 14.56 6.44
N GLY A 267 -9.19 15.05 5.70
CA GLY A 267 -8.11 15.89 6.23
C GLY A 267 -7.03 15.13 7.00
N ARG A 268 -7.02 13.79 6.96
CA ARG A 268 -6.00 12.94 7.58
C ARG A 268 -5.34 12.04 6.56
N VAL A 269 -4.06 11.73 6.76
CA VAL A 269 -3.33 10.81 5.88
C VAL A 269 -3.70 9.38 6.27
N SER A 270 -4.22 8.61 5.32
CA SER A 270 -4.46 7.17 5.45
C SER A 270 -3.53 6.42 4.51
N ARG A 271 -2.96 5.31 4.98
CA ARG A 271 -2.20 4.41 4.12
C ARG A 271 -3.16 3.48 3.43
N VAL A 272 -3.05 3.41 2.10
CA VAL A 272 -3.88 2.56 1.27
C VAL A 272 -2.98 1.64 0.44
N VAL A 273 -3.38 0.38 0.31
CA VAL A 273 -2.66 -0.63 -0.48
C VAL A 273 -3.63 -1.17 -1.52
N ASP A 274 -3.46 -0.82 -2.79
CA ASP A 274 -4.33 -1.23 -3.89
C ASP A 274 -3.91 -2.59 -4.45
N TYR A 275 -4.87 -3.51 -4.52
CA TYR A 275 -4.71 -4.85 -5.05
C TYR A 275 -5.28 -4.97 -6.47
N PHE A 276 -6.46 -4.42 -6.69
CA PHE A 276 -7.15 -4.44 -7.98
C PHE A 276 -7.77 -3.09 -8.28
N GLY A 277 -7.58 -2.60 -9.51
CA GLY A 277 -8.22 -1.37 -10.00
C GLY A 277 -7.90 -0.11 -9.20
N GLY A 278 -8.30 1.04 -9.75
CA GLY A 278 -8.27 2.32 -9.06
C GLY A 278 -9.64 2.99 -9.12
N ALA A 279 -9.84 4.07 -8.37
CA ALA A 279 -11.07 4.86 -8.44
C ALA A 279 -11.37 5.43 -9.85
N ALA A 280 -10.32 5.56 -10.69
CA ALA A 280 -10.40 6.00 -12.08
C ALA A 280 -10.54 4.86 -13.10
N SER A 281 -10.57 3.60 -12.66
CA SER A 281 -10.75 2.46 -13.56
C SER A 281 -12.12 2.52 -14.23
N ALA A 282 -12.17 2.30 -15.54
CA ALA A 282 -13.42 2.31 -16.31
C ALA A 282 -14.28 1.06 -16.08
N SER A 283 -13.66 -0.07 -15.72
CA SER A 283 -14.32 -1.35 -15.47
C SER A 283 -13.44 -2.29 -14.64
N GLY A 284 -14.02 -3.39 -14.17
CA GLY A 284 -13.31 -4.44 -13.44
C GLY A 284 -13.35 -4.27 -11.91
N PRO A 285 -12.79 -5.24 -11.17
CA PRO A 285 -12.81 -5.22 -9.71
C PRO A 285 -12.00 -4.04 -9.16
N GLN A 286 -12.47 -3.51 -8.04
CA GLN A 286 -11.73 -2.57 -7.21
C GLN A 286 -11.52 -3.18 -5.83
N ALA A 287 -10.27 -3.31 -5.41
CA ALA A 287 -9.91 -3.82 -4.11
C ALA A 287 -8.70 -3.10 -3.54
N TYR A 288 -8.83 -2.61 -2.31
CA TYR A 288 -7.75 -1.95 -1.59
C TYR A 288 -7.89 -2.15 -0.09
N LEU A 289 -6.75 -2.18 0.60
CA LEU A 289 -6.65 -2.20 2.06
C LEU A 289 -6.44 -0.78 2.57
N VAL A 290 -7.15 -0.38 3.61
CA VAL A 290 -6.97 0.89 4.32
C VAL A 290 -6.42 0.63 5.72
N GLU A 291 -5.43 1.41 6.14
CA GLU A 291 -4.98 1.48 7.53
C GLU A 291 -5.45 2.80 8.16
N GLN A 292 -6.52 2.72 8.95
CA GLN A 292 -7.16 3.85 9.62
C GLN A 292 -6.57 4.05 11.03
N ARG A 293 -5.91 5.19 11.26
CA ARG A 293 -5.27 5.54 12.53
C ARG A 293 -5.98 6.70 13.24
N ASN A 294 -6.41 6.46 14.47
CA ASN A 294 -6.85 7.49 15.42
C ASN A 294 -7.97 8.42 14.93
N TYR A 295 -8.82 7.99 13.99
CA TYR A 295 -9.95 8.78 13.49
C TYR A 295 -11.23 7.95 13.42
N VAL A 296 -12.37 8.66 13.35
CA VAL A 296 -13.70 8.06 13.15
C VAL A 296 -14.15 8.37 11.74
N LEU A 297 -14.28 7.34 10.92
CA LEU A 297 -14.88 7.42 9.61
C LEU A 297 -16.39 7.59 9.79
N ARG A 298 -16.93 8.75 9.38
CA ARG A 298 -18.34 9.08 9.56
C ARG A 298 -19.27 8.13 8.79
N PRO A 299 -20.57 8.04 9.14
CA PRO A 299 -21.53 7.27 8.36
C PRO A 299 -21.55 7.70 6.90
N HIS A 300 -21.53 6.73 6.00
CA HIS A 300 -21.44 6.97 4.56
C HIS A 300 -22.06 5.82 3.76
N PHE A 301 -22.18 6.01 2.45
CA PHE A 301 -22.60 4.99 1.50
C PHE A 301 -21.86 5.14 0.16
N HIS A 302 -22.00 4.14 -0.70
CA HIS A 302 -21.41 4.11 -2.04
C HIS A 302 -22.48 3.81 -3.10
N PRO A 303 -22.29 4.23 -4.37
CA PRO A 303 -23.24 3.96 -5.43
C PRO A 303 -23.19 2.52 -5.97
N VAL A 304 -22.28 1.69 -5.48
CA VAL A 304 -22.09 0.28 -5.84
C VAL A 304 -22.17 -0.60 -4.59
N ASP A 305 -22.45 -1.89 -4.80
CA ASP A 305 -22.41 -2.91 -3.74
C ASP A 305 -20.96 -3.15 -3.30
N GLN A 306 -20.76 -3.43 -2.01
CA GLN A 306 -19.42 -3.50 -1.44
C GLN A 306 -19.32 -4.53 -0.32
N PHE A 307 -18.24 -5.31 -0.34
CA PHE A 307 -17.76 -6.02 0.85
C PHE A 307 -16.66 -5.22 1.54
N GLN A 308 -16.60 -5.36 2.86
CA GLN A 308 -15.43 -5.01 3.66
C GLN A 308 -14.99 -6.22 4.48
N ILE A 309 -13.68 -6.50 4.46
CA ILE A 309 -13.06 -7.42 5.41
C ILE A 309 -12.41 -6.54 6.48
N LEU A 310 -12.96 -6.56 7.68
CA LEU A 310 -12.59 -5.71 8.81
C LEU A 310 -11.69 -6.53 9.74
N CYS A 311 -10.42 -6.15 9.85
CA CYS A 311 -9.47 -6.76 10.77
C CYS A 311 -9.46 -5.93 12.05
N GLY A 312 -10.25 -6.34 13.04
CA GLY A 312 -10.44 -5.57 14.27
C GLY A 312 -9.17 -5.49 15.10
N ALA A 313 -8.86 -4.29 15.56
CA ALA A 313 -7.84 -4.00 16.56
C ALA A 313 -8.50 -3.58 17.89
N PRO A 314 -7.83 -3.73 19.05
CA PRO A 314 -8.35 -3.23 20.32
C PRO A 314 -8.86 -1.79 20.23
N GLY A 315 -10.10 -1.57 20.67
CA GLY A 315 -10.77 -0.26 20.60
C GLY A 315 -11.41 0.09 19.25
N SER A 316 -11.27 -0.76 18.23
CA SER A 316 -11.94 -0.55 16.93
C SER A 316 -13.43 -0.84 17.02
N LEU A 317 -14.26 0.03 16.45
CA LEU A 317 -15.72 -0.08 16.50
C LEU A 317 -16.34 -0.01 15.10
N PHE A 318 -17.40 -0.78 14.90
CA PHE A 318 -18.38 -0.56 13.84
C PHE A 318 -19.67 -0.03 14.46
N GLY A 319 -19.96 1.24 14.19
CA GLY A 319 -21.01 1.98 14.89
C GLY A 319 -20.66 2.12 16.36
N ARG A 320 -21.38 1.39 17.22
CA ARG A 320 -21.11 1.30 18.66
C ARG A 320 -20.60 -0.08 19.07
N ARG A 321 -20.52 -1.02 18.15
CA ARG A 321 -20.19 -2.42 18.40
C ARG A 321 -18.67 -2.62 18.26
N PRO A 322 -17.99 -3.27 19.23
CA PRO A 322 -16.61 -3.70 19.05
C PRO A 322 -16.46 -4.63 17.86
N LEU A 323 -15.39 -4.45 17.10
CA LEU A 323 -15.01 -5.37 16.02
C LEU A 323 -14.24 -6.56 16.57
N GLY A 324 -14.64 -7.77 16.16
CA GLY A 324 -13.86 -8.99 16.34
C GLY A 324 -12.58 -9.01 15.51
N GLU A 325 -11.78 -10.06 15.67
CA GLU A 325 -10.47 -10.21 15.01
C GLU A 325 -10.57 -10.13 13.48
N LEU A 326 -11.58 -10.78 12.91
CA LEU A 326 -11.85 -10.77 11.48
C LEU A 326 -13.37 -10.83 11.23
N GLU A 327 -13.93 -9.77 10.66
CA GLU A 327 -15.34 -9.70 10.30
C GLU A 327 -15.52 -9.34 8.84
N VAL A 328 -16.60 -9.84 8.24
CA VAL A 328 -17.03 -9.43 6.91
C VAL A 328 -18.30 -8.59 7.04
N HIS A 329 -18.30 -7.43 6.40
CA HIS A 329 -19.46 -6.56 6.26
C HIS A 329 -19.82 -6.44 4.78
N TYR A 330 -21.11 -6.55 4.46
CA TYR A 330 -21.65 -6.31 3.12
C TYR A 330 -22.67 -5.18 3.17
N ALA A 331 -22.61 -4.26 2.20
CA ALA A 331 -23.62 -3.24 2.01
C ALA A 331 -24.05 -3.15 0.54
N ASP A 332 -25.36 -3.10 0.30
CA ASP A 332 -25.89 -2.74 -1.01
C ASP A 332 -25.60 -1.25 -1.30
N ALA A 333 -25.52 -0.90 -2.58
CA ALA A 333 -25.43 0.47 -3.05
C ALA A 333 -26.50 1.36 -2.38
N HIS A 334 -26.09 2.57 -2.02
CA HIS A 334 -26.92 3.57 -1.34
C HIS A 334 -27.45 3.13 0.03
N THR A 335 -26.78 2.16 0.67
CA THR A 335 -27.03 1.77 2.07
C THR A 335 -26.03 2.47 2.98
N VAL A 336 -26.54 3.26 3.93
CA VAL A 336 -25.71 3.96 4.91
C VAL A 336 -25.22 2.98 5.96
N TYR A 337 -23.91 2.97 6.21
CA TYR A 337 -23.28 2.18 7.26
C TYR A 337 -22.20 3.00 8.01
N GLY A 338 -21.61 2.41 9.04
CA GLY A 338 -20.67 3.08 9.93
C GLY A 338 -21.35 3.83 11.09
N PRO A 339 -20.62 4.66 11.85
CA PRO A 339 -19.21 5.01 11.64
C PRO A 339 -18.23 3.84 11.82
N LEU A 340 -17.01 3.95 11.30
CA LEU A 340 -15.90 3.06 11.67
C LEU A 340 -14.92 3.83 12.55
N THR A 341 -14.60 3.30 13.73
CA THR A 341 -13.61 3.89 14.63
C THR A 341 -12.34 3.07 14.56
N GLY A 342 -11.22 3.71 14.24
CA GLY A 342 -9.88 3.12 14.36
C GLY A 342 -9.05 3.86 15.39
N GLY A 343 -8.16 3.13 16.06
CA GLY A 343 -7.30 3.63 17.13
C GLY A 343 -5.83 3.38 16.85
N ASP A 344 -5.11 3.06 17.91
CA ASP A 344 -3.75 2.57 17.90
C ASP A 344 -3.71 1.26 18.72
N PRO A 345 -3.48 0.08 18.11
CA PRO A 345 -3.10 -0.14 16.71
C PRO A 345 -4.22 0.20 15.70
N PRO A 346 -3.86 0.50 14.43
CA PRO A 346 -4.81 0.91 13.41
C PRO A 346 -5.90 -0.12 13.15
N LEU A 347 -7.11 0.36 12.84
CA LEU A 347 -8.11 -0.48 12.19
C LEU A 347 -7.67 -0.71 10.74
N ARG A 348 -7.54 -1.97 10.34
CA ARG A 348 -7.19 -2.37 8.97
C ARG A 348 -8.42 -2.97 8.32
N TYR A 349 -8.77 -2.51 7.12
CA TYR A 349 -9.90 -3.09 6.41
C TYR A 349 -9.74 -3.09 4.90
N PHE A 350 -10.08 -4.21 4.28
CA PHE A 350 -10.22 -4.29 2.83
C PHE A 350 -11.56 -3.69 2.42
N THR A 351 -11.57 -2.99 1.29
CA THR A 351 -12.76 -2.61 0.56
C THR A 351 -12.74 -3.37 -0.76
N LEU A 352 -13.79 -4.15 -1.04
CA LEU A 352 -13.88 -5.03 -2.20
C LEU A 352 -15.16 -4.73 -2.97
N ARG A 353 -15.03 -4.42 -4.26
CA ARG A 353 -16.14 -4.07 -5.15
C ARG A 353 -15.95 -4.77 -6.48
N ALA A 354 -17.02 -5.35 -7.00
CA ALA A 354 -17.04 -5.92 -8.36
C ALA A 354 -16.95 -4.82 -9.43
N GLU A 355 -17.40 -3.60 -9.11
CA GLU A 355 -17.36 -2.43 -9.99
C GLU A 355 -16.63 -1.28 -9.31
N PRO A 356 -15.78 -0.52 -10.04
CA PRO A 356 -14.99 0.53 -9.44
C PRO A 356 -15.84 1.77 -9.15
N THR A 357 -15.55 2.46 -8.05
CA THR A 357 -16.10 3.79 -7.81
C THR A 357 -15.12 4.67 -7.03
N GLY A 358 -15.07 5.94 -7.39
CA GLY A 358 -14.41 6.99 -6.60
C GLY A 358 -15.32 7.65 -5.56
N THR A 359 -16.61 7.32 -5.56
CA THR A 359 -17.60 8.08 -4.82
C THR A 359 -17.81 7.51 -3.41
N THR A 360 -17.58 8.34 -2.40
CA THR A 360 -17.96 8.10 -1.01
C THR A 360 -18.86 9.23 -0.55
N ALA A 361 -20.11 8.91 -0.22
CA ALA A 361 -21.14 9.89 0.10
C ALA A 361 -21.40 9.92 1.61
N PHE A 362 -20.95 10.98 2.28
CA PHE A 362 -21.04 11.13 3.73
C PHE A 362 -22.38 11.70 4.20
N MET A 363 -22.78 11.30 5.40
CA MET A 363 -23.99 11.78 6.07
C MET A 363 -23.65 12.85 7.12
N PRO A 364 -24.52 13.88 7.26
CA PRO A 364 -25.85 14.01 6.64
C PRO A 364 -25.88 14.68 5.25
N GLU A 365 -24.76 15.22 4.77
CA GLU A 365 -24.67 16.11 3.61
C GLU A 365 -25.18 15.45 2.32
N SER A 366 -24.96 14.15 2.17
CA SER A 366 -25.35 13.38 0.98
C SER A 366 -26.76 12.80 1.05
N ARG A 367 -27.60 13.22 2.02
CA ARG A 367 -28.96 12.67 2.20
C ARG A 367 -29.82 12.75 0.94
N ALA A 368 -29.65 13.77 0.11
CA ALA A 368 -30.41 13.97 -1.12
C ALA A 368 -30.08 12.98 -2.26
N LEU A 369 -28.94 12.27 -2.14
CA LEU A 369 -28.50 11.23 -3.07
C LEU A 369 -29.05 9.85 -2.70
N LEU A 370 -29.65 9.68 -1.52
CA LEU A 370 -30.28 8.43 -1.12
C LEU A 370 -31.61 8.23 -1.87
N PRO A 371 -31.96 6.99 -2.24
CA PRO A 371 -33.25 6.69 -2.82
C PRO A 371 -34.38 7.01 -1.83
N ALA A 372 -35.53 7.41 -2.36
CA ALA A 372 -36.71 7.76 -1.55
C ALA A 372 -37.16 6.59 -0.65
N ARG A 373 -36.98 5.35 -1.11
CA ARG A 373 -37.25 4.13 -0.34
C ARG A 373 -35.94 3.42 -0.02
N ARG A 374 -35.59 3.37 1.27
CA ARG A 374 -34.39 2.67 1.75
C ARG A 374 -34.70 1.18 1.88
N THR A 375 -34.16 0.37 0.98
CA THR A 375 -34.39 -1.09 0.93
C THR A 375 -33.10 -1.90 0.90
N GLY A 376 -31.95 -1.25 0.88
CA GLY A 376 -30.65 -1.92 0.82
C GLY A 376 -30.29 -2.63 2.13
N ARG A 377 -29.55 -3.73 1.98
CA ARG A 377 -29.06 -4.59 3.06
C ARG A 377 -27.73 -4.07 3.58
N SER A 378 -27.54 -4.20 4.89
CA SER A 378 -26.24 -4.08 5.56
C SER A 378 -26.11 -5.31 6.46
N LEU A 379 -25.19 -6.20 6.11
CA LEU A 379 -25.06 -7.55 6.69
C LEU A 379 -23.67 -7.74 7.26
N HIS A 380 -23.56 -8.56 8.31
CA HIS A 380 -22.31 -8.83 9.01
C HIS A 380 -22.14 -10.32 9.26
N ALA A 381 -20.90 -10.80 9.22
CA ALA A 381 -20.54 -12.15 9.63
C ALA A 381 -19.16 -12.18 10.30
N ASP A 382 -19.02 -12.99 11.34
CA ASP A 382 -17.71 -13.29 11.94
C ASP A 382 -16.97 -14.32 11.08
N ALA A 383 -15.74 -13.99 10.72
CA ALA A 383 -14.88 -14.82 9.88
C ALA A 383 -13.67 -15.40 10.62
N SER A 384 -13.44 -15.03 11.90
CA SER A 384 -12.26 -15.38 12.71
C SER A 384 -12.07 -16.88 12.97
N GLY A 385 -13.16 -17.65 13.01
CA GLY A 385 -13.09 -19.12 13.12
C GLY A 385 -13.01 -19.69 14.52
N ARG A 386 -13.34 -18.91 15.57
CA ARG A 386 -13.65 -19.49 16.88
C ARG A 386 -14.98 -20.23 16.81
N ALA A 387 -14.97 -21.51 17.17
CA ALA A 387 -16.18 -22.26 17.48
C ALA A 387 -16.67 -21.80 18.86
N ASP A 388 -17.47 -20.74 18.92
CA ASP A 388 -18.13 -20.36 20.17
C ASP A 388 -19.56 -20.94 20.21
N ALA A 389 -19.79 -21.67 21.29
CA ALA A 389 -21.03 -22.34 21.64
C ALA A 389 -22.19 -21.35 21.91
N GLY A 390 -23.37 -21.63 21.35
CA GLY A 390 -24.66 -21.17 21.89
C GLY A 390 -25.62 -20.57 20.84
N PRO A 391 -26.95 -20.80 20.95
CA PRO A 391 -27.81 -21.02 19.78
C PRO A 391 -28.68 -19.81 19.35
N ALA A 392 -29.34 -20.02 18.20
CA ALA A 392 -30.40 -19.26 17.50
C ALA A 392 -29.88 -18.35 16.35
N ALA A 393 -30.32 -18.46 15.09
CA ALA A 393 -31.54 -19.05 14.56
C ALA A 393 -31.41 -19.45 13.07
N ASP A 394 -32.27 -20.41 12.72
CA ASP A 394 -32.88 -20.76 11.43
C ASP A 394 -32.22 -21.87 10.57
N ASP A 395 -32.92 -23.01 10.59
CA ASP A 395 -32.72 -24.21 9.82
C ASP A 395 -32.97 -23.93 8.33
N ARG A 396 -31.89 -23.93 7.54
CA ARG A 396 -31.86 -24.32 6.11
C ARG A 396 -30.41 -24.32 5.59
N ALA A 397 -29.52 -25.05 6.28
CA ALA A 397 -28.22 -25.38 5.73
C ALA A 397 -28.41 -26.37 4.57
N THR A 398 -28.34 -25.88 3.34
CA THR A 398 -28.26 -26.75 2.15
C THR A 398 -26.78 -27.10 1.94
N PRO A 399 -26.41 -28.37 1.66
CA PRO A 399 -24.99 -28.77 1.62
C PRO A 399 -24.26 -28.13 0.43
N VAL A 400 -23.07 -27.58 0.69
CA VAL A 400 -22.08 -27.14 -0.30
C VAL A 400 -20.83 -28.03 -0.11
N PRO A 401 -20.04 -28.35 -1.15
CA PRO A 401 -19.10 -29.48 -1.15
C PRO A 401 -17.97 -29.38 -0.11
N ASP A 402 -17.59 -30.52 0.44
CA ASP A 402 -16.42 -30.85 1.29
C ASP A 402 -15.58 -29.66 1.81
N GLY A 403 -15.85 -29.24 3.06
CA GLY A 403 -14.94 -28.41 3.87
C GLY A 403 -15.25 -26.91 3.93
N ALA A 404 -16.26 -26.42 3.22
CA ALA A 404 -16.69 -25.01 3.25
C ALA A 404 -17.75 -24.73 4.34
N VAL A 405 -17.54 -23.67 5.14
CA VAL A 405 -18.55 -23.16 6.09
C VAL A 405 -19.15 -21.88 5.52
N THR A 406 -20.45 -21.88 5.23
CA THR A 406 -21.19 -20.67 4.85
C THR A 406 -21.36 -19.77 6.08
N LEU A 407 -20.92 -18.51 5.96
CA LEU A 407 -21.00 -17.51 7.03
C LEU A 407 -22.16 -16.52 6.81
N LEU A 408 -22.46 -16.25 5.54
CA LEU A 408 -23.55 -15.36 5.11
C LEU A 408 -24.06 -15.85 3.78
N GLU A 409 -25.38 -15.90 3.60
CA GLU A 409 -25.99 -16.23 2.31
C GLU A 409 -27.30 -15.48 2.13
N ASP A 410 -27.51 -14.95 0.94
CA ASP A 410 -28.79 -14.47 0.47
C ASP A 410 -29.13 -15.16 -0.86
N VAL A 411 -30.02 -16.14 -0.77
CA VAL A 411 -30.41 -16.97 -1.92
C VAL A 411 -31.14 -16.20 -3.02
N ARG A 412 -31.61 -14.98 -2.74
CA ARG A 412 -32.39 -14.17 -3.71
C ARG A 412 -31.55 -13.73 -4.89
N ASP A 413 -30.29 -13.42 -4.65
CA ASP A 413 -29.36 -12.87 -5.65
C ASP A 413 -27.98 -13.54 -5.60
N GLY A 414 -27.85 -14.64 -4.87
CA GLY A 414 -26.64 -15.46 -4.84
C GLY A 414 -25.48 -14.84 -4.05
N LEU A 415 -25.72 -13.75 -3.29
CA LEU A 415 -24.76 -13.19 -2.36
C LEU A 415 -24.33 -14.25 -1.35
N ARG A 416 -23.02 -14.47 -1.20
CA ARG A 416 -22.52 -15.49 -0.27
C ARG A 416 -21.14 -15.14 0.27
N VAL A 417 -20.93 -15.40 1.55
CA VAL A 417 -19.61 -15.45 2.18
C VAL A 417 -19.41 -16.87 2.72
N SER A 418 -18.32 -17.52 2.34
CA SER A 418 -17.96 -18.83 2.87
C SER A 418 -16.49 -18.88 3.27
N ARG A 419 -16.16 -19.74 4.21
CA ARG A 419 -14.80 -19.98 4.70
C ARG A 419 -14.38 -21.40 4.37
N LEU A 420 -13.23 -21.53 3.72
CA LEU A 420 -12.56 -22.78 3.43
C LEU A 420 -11.36 -22.92 4.37
N VAL A 421 -11.19 -24.09 4.98
CA VAL A 421 -10.04 -24.39 5.85
C VAL A 421 -9.41 -25.69 5.39
N GLY A 422 -8.09 -25.67 5.17
CA GLY A 422 -7.33 -26.83 4.74
C GLY A 422 -6.05 -26.96 5.57
N GLY A 423 -5.76 -28.18 6.02
CA GLY A 423 -4.45 -28.50 6.60
C GLY A 423 -3.33 -28.48 5.56
N PRO A 424 -2.07 -28.68 5.97
CA PRO A 424 -0.93 -28.63 5.05
C PRO A 424 -1.09 -29.54 3.82
N GLY A 425 -0.94 -28.98 2.62
CA GLY A 425 -1.07 -29.71 1.36
C GLY A 425 -2.50 -30.10 0.96
N ALA A 426 -3.52 -29.73 1.74
CA ALA A 426 -4.92 -30.03 1.40
C ALA A 426 -5.37 -29.27 0.15
N SER A 427 -6.18 -29.92 -0.68
CA SER A 427 -6.87 -29.24 -1.79
C SER A 427 -8.04 -28.42 -1.25
N LEU A 428 -8.11 -27.16 -1.64
CA LEU A 428 -9.15 -26.20 -1.28
C LEU A 428 -10.04 -25.95 -2.51
N PRO A 429 -11.29 -26.44 -2.52
CA PRO A 429 -12.20 -26.24 -3.64
C PRO A 429 -12.68 -24.77 -3.68
N LEU A 430 -12.26 -24.04 -4.71
CA LEU A 430 -12.71 -22.68 -4.96
C LEU A 430 -13.95 -22.75 -5.85
N PRO A 431 -15.14 -22.35 -5.37
CA PRO A 431 -16.37 -22.53 -6.12
C PRO A 431 -16.38 -21.67 -7.39
N GLU A 432 -17.25 -22.01 -8.35
CA GLU A 432 -17.56 -21.17 -9.51
C GLU A 432 -17.99 -19.77 -9.08
N ALA A 433 -17.65 -18.75 -9.86
CA ALA A 433 -18.08 -17.38 -9.56
C ALA A 433 -19.54 -17.15 -9.96
N GLY A 434 -20.30 -16.45 -9.11
CA GLY A 434 -21.67 -16.03 -9.45
C GLY A 434 -21.69 -14.92 -10.51
N GLU A 435 -22.88 -14.46 -10.89
CA GLU A 435 -23.07 -13.38 -11.88
C GLU A 435 -22.46 -12.03 -11.46
N GLY A 436 -22.26 -11.81 -10.16
CA GLY A 436 -21.55 -10.63 -9.63
C GLY A 436 -20.03 -10.77 -9.55
N GLY A 437 -19.48 -11.95 -9.90
CA GLY A 437 -18.09 -12.30 -9.62
C GLY A 437 -17.83 -12.60 -8.14
N GLN A 438 -16.58 -12.90 -7.78
CA GLN A 438 -16.20 -13.14 -6.39
C GLN A 438 -14.74 -12.79 -6.08
N PHE A 439 -14.52 -12.33 -4.85
CA PHE A 439 -13.19 -12.20 -4.28
C PHE A 439 -12.84 -13.41 -3.45
N LEU A 440 -11.56 -13.77 -3.48
CA LEU A 440 -10.93 -14.76 -2.62
C LEU A 440 -9.96 -14.03 -1.69
N TYR A 441 -9.95 -14.34 -0.41
CA TYR A 441 -9.05 -13.72 0.55
C TYR A 441 -8.35 -14.77 1.40
N VAL A 442 -7.02 -14.80 1.37
CA VAL A 442 -6.22 -15.68 2.23
C VAL A 442 -6.13 -15.04 3.61
N ALA A 443 -6.95 -15.52 4.55
CA ALA A 443 -7.04 -14.98 5.90
C ALA A 443 -5.91 -15.47 6.82
N ALA A 444 -5.49 -16.73 6.66
CA ALA A 444 -4.41 -17.34 7.45
C ALA A 444 -3.68 -18.42 6.65
N GLY A 445 -2.43 -18.70 7.04
CA GLY A 445 -1.57 -19.65 6.34
C GLY A 445 -1.19 -19.15 4.95
N GLY A 446 -1.24 -20.04 3.95
CA GLY A 446 -0.97 -19.67 2.57
C GLY A 446 -1.51 -20.68 1.57
N ILE A 447 -1.57 -20.29 0.31
CA ILE A 447 -1.93 -21.17 -0.81
C ILE A 447 -0.78 -21.27 -1.80
N VAL A 448 -0.70 -22.42 -2.49
CA VAL A 448 0.31 -22.72 -3.49
C VAL A 448 -0.40 -22.87 -4.84
N GLY A 449 -0.05 -21.99 -5.78
CA GLY A 449 -0.35 -22.14 -7.20
C GLY A 449 0.76 -22.88 -7.95
N ALA A 450 0.63 -23.04 -9.26
CA ALA A 450 1.57 -23.82 -10.07
C ALA A 450 3.03 -23.34 -9.94
N ASP A 451 3.25 -22.02 -9.98
CA ASP A 451 4.60 -21.42 -9.98
C ASP A 451 4.85 -20.45 -8.82
N THR A 452 3.87 -20.22 -7.94
CA THR A 452 3.93 -19.16 -6.92
C THR A 452 3.14 -19.53 -5.66
N SER A 453 3.69 -19.19 -4.49
CA SER A 453 3.02 -19.29 -3.20
C SER A 453 2.51 -17.93 -2.76
N TYR A 454 1.30 -17.89 -2.20
CA TYR A 454 0.65 -16.69 -1.69
C TYR A 454 0.40 -16.84 -0.19
N GLY A 455 0.86 -15.86 0.59
CA GLY A 455 0.68 -15.82 2.04
C GLY A 455 -0.62 -15.15 2.47
N PRO A 456 -0.78 -14.85 3.77
CA PRO A 456 -1.96 -14.17 4.28
C PRO A 456 -2.06 -12.76 3.69
N GLU A 457 -3.28 -12.20 3.75
CA GLU A 457 -3.65 -10.92 3.14
C GLU A 457 -3.55 -10.86 1.61
N THR A 458 -3.43 -12.01 0.94
CA THR A 458 -3.52 -12.08 -0.52
C THR A 458 -4.98 -12.05 -0.95
N LEU A 459 -5.26 -11.27 -2.01
CA LEU A 459 -6.57 -11.25 -2.67
C LEU A 459 -6.52 -11.95 -4.03
N GLY A 460 -7.57 -12.71 -4.32
CA GLY A 460 -7.89 -13.25 -5.63
C GLY A 460 -9.16 -12.63 -6.18
N TRP A 461 -9.25 -12.44 -7.50
CA TRP A 461 -10.50 -12.08 -8.18
C TRP A 461 -10.87 -13.14 -9.22
N GLN A 462 -12.15 -13.52 -9.22
CA GLN A 462 -12.76 -14.31 -10.28
C GLN A 462 -13.90 -13.49 -10.91
N PRO A 463 -13.86 -13.25 -12.24
CA PRO A 463 -14.91 -12.51 -12.92
C PRO A 463 -16.23 -13.27 -12.93
N PRO A 464 -17.35 -12.59 -13.24
CA PRO A 464 -18.66 -13.23 -13.40
C PRO A 464 -18.63 -14.51 -14.23
N GLY A 465 -19.19 -15.60 -13.72
CA GLY A 465 -19.27 -16.89 -14.41
C GLY A 465 -17.94 -17.63 -14.61
N ALA A 466 -16.85 -17.19 -13.97
CA ALA A 466 -15.59 -17.94 -14.01
C ALA A 466 -15.76 -19.34 -13.39
N PRO A 467 -15.25 -20.40 -14.03
CA PRO A 467 -15.42 -21.77 -13.56
C PRO A 467 -14.80 -21.99 -12.18
N GLY A 468 -15.31 -22.99 -11.47
CA GLY A 468 -14.70 -23.44 -10.22
C GLY A 468 -13.27 -23.95 -10.45
N SER A 469 -12.41 -23.76 -9.45
CA SER A 469 -11.01 -24.18 -9.48
C SER A 469 -10.60 -24.80 -8.14
N ALA A 470 -9.32 -25.14 -7.99
CA ALA A 470 -8.77 -25.56 -6.71
C ALA A 470 -7.47 -24.81 -6.41
N ALA A 471 -7.20 -24.58 -5.13
CA ALA A 471 -5.91 -24.14 -4.63
C ALA A 471 -5.35 -25.22 -3.69
N THR A 472 -4.03 -25.28 -3.54
CA THR A 472 -3.41 -26.18 -2.56
C THR A 472 -3.02 -25.38 -1.33
N ALA A 473 -3.37 -25.85 -0.13
CA ALA A 473 -2.92 -25.23 1.12
C ALA A 473 -1.40 -25.39 1.28
N GLY A 474 -0.75 -24.32 1.74
CA GLY A 474 0.68 -24.28 1.99
C GLY A 474 1.12 -25.13 3.18
N PRO A 475 2.41 -25.09 3.55
CA PRO A 475 2.96 -25.93 4.62
C PRO A 475 2.34 -25.68 6.00
N ASP A 476 1.79 -24.48 6.23
CA ASP A 476 1.11 -24.11 7.49
C ASP A 476 -0.42 -24.27 7.41
N GLY A 477 -0.93 -24.90 6.35
CA GLY A 477 -2.35 -24.90 6.01
C GLY A 477 -2.81 -23.58 5.39
N ALA A 478 -4.13 -23.43 5.20
CA ALA A 478 -4.73 -22.19 4.76
C ALA A 478 -6.17 -22.01 5.24
N THR A 479 -6.53 -20.76 5.49
CA THR A 479 -7.92 -20.31 5.61
C THR A 479 -8.22 -19.31 4.50
N VAL A 480 -9.21 -19.60 3.67
CA VAL A 480 -9.62 -18.75 2.54
C VAL A 480 -11.07 -18.33 2.69
N LEU A 481 -11.35 -17.02 2.64
CA LEU A 481 -12.71 -16.50 2.52
C LEU A 481 -13.07 -16.36 1.04
N VAL A 482 -14.26 -16.82 0.68
CA VAL A 482 -14.86 -16.64 -0.64
C VAL A 482 -16.02 -15.66 -0.48
N LEU A 483 -15.89 -14.48 -1.08
CA LEU A 483 -16.86 -13.39 -1.02
C LEU A 483 -17.51 -13.24 -2.40
N ARG A 484 -18.63 -13.94 -2.61
CA ARG A 484 -19.42 -13.89 -3.84
C ARG A 484 -20.35 -12.70 -3.79
N HIS A 485 -20.22 -11.79 -4.76
CA HIS A 485 -21.09 -10.63 -4.90
C HIS A 485 -22.49 -11.04 -5.37
N ALA A 486 -23.50 -10.26 -4.96
CA ALA A 486 -24.84 -10.37 -5.47
C ALA A 486 -24.86 -10.21 -7.00
N ALA A 487 -25.77 -10.92 -7.67
CA ALA A 487 -26.04 -10.72 -9.08
C ALA A 487 -26.41 -9.24 -9.35
N PRO A 488 -25.93 -8.64 -10.46
CA PRO A 488 -26.28 -7.27 -10.81
C PRO A 488 -27.79 -7.16 -11.04
N VAL A 489 -28.54 -6.68 -10.05
CA VAL A 489 -29.96 -6.37 -10.26
C VAL A 489 -30.03 -5.13 -11.14
N ALA A 490 -30.86 -5.15 -12.19
CA ALA A 490 -31.18 -3.96 -12.99
C ALA A 490 -31.86 -2.93 -12.09
N ARG A 491 -31.08 -2.03 -11.47
CA ARG A 491 -31.58 -0.97 -10.60
C ARG A 491 -31.93 0.24 -11.48
N PRO A 492 -33.10 0.86 -11.32
CA PRO A 492 -33.44 2.05 -12.08
C PRO A 492 -32.41 3.14 -11.79
N THR A 493 -31.73 3.59 -12.83
CA THR A 493 -30.79 4.71 -12.76
C THR A 493 -31.51 5.94 -12.23
N THR A 494 -30.83 6.73 -11.42
CA THR A 494 -31.34 7.95 -10.77
C THR A 494 -31.73 9.09 -11.73
N ASP A 495 -31.86 8.82 -13.03
CA ASP A 495 -32.07 9.83 -14.07
C ASP A 495 -33.52 9.97 -14.56
N GLN A 496 -34.51 9.47 -13.80
CA GLN A 496 -35.92 9.77 -14.05
C GLN A 496 -36.57 10.47 -12.86
N ARG A 497 -36.11 11.69 -12.56
CA ARG A 497 -36.95 12.63 -11.82
C ARG A 497 -38.00 13.18 -12.77
N ARG A 498 -39.23 12.65 -12.66
CA ARG A 498 -40.43 13.32 -13.16
C ARG A 498 -40.46 14.75 -12.59
N PRO A 499 -40.68 15.80 -13.40
CA PRO A 499 -40.69 17.17 -12.88
C PRO A 499 -41.78 17.30 -11.81
N PRO A 500 -41.56 18.08 -10.74
CA PRO A 500 -42.57 18.27 -9.71
C PRO A 500 -43.80 18.95 -10.33
N HIS A 501 -44.98 18.38 -10.10
CA HIS A 501 -46.25 19.04 -10.39
C HIS A 501 -46.28 20.43 -9.72
N PRO A 502 -46.74 21.48 -10.42
CA PRO A 502 -46.88 22.79 -9.81
C PRO A 502 -47.90 22.69 -8.67
N LYS A 503 -47.50 23.11 -7.46
CA LYS A 503 -48.41 23.24 -6.33
C LYS A 503 -49.41 24.34 -6.69
N GLY A 504 -50.68 23.95 -6.79
CA GLY A 504 -51.80 24.88 -6.91
C GLY A 504 -51.82 25.84 -5.74
N ASP A 505 -51.84 27.14 -6.06
CA ASP A 505 -51.97 28.21 -5.11
C ASP A 505 -53.38 28.18 -4.51
N SER A 506 -53.48 27.85 -3.23
CA SER A 506 -54.72 27.93 -2.46
C SER A 506 -54.44 28.72 -1.19
N ARG A 507 -54.38 30.04 -1.34
CA ARG A 507 -54.70 30.97 -0.26
C ARG A 507 -55.75 31.94 -0.74
N ALA A 508 -56.98 31.65 -0.33
CA ALA A 508 -58.07 32.60 -0.29
C ALA A 508 -57.72 33.75 0.66
N ARG A 509 -57.83 34.98 0.15
CA ARG A 509 -58.69 36.04 0.70
C ARG A 509 -58.92 37.10 -0.35
#